data_AF-A0A081DDG9-F1
#
_entry.id   AF-A0A081DDG9-F1
#
_cell.length_a   1.000
_cell.length_b   1.000
_cell.length_c   1.000
_cell.angle_alpha   90.00
_cell.angle_beta   90.00
_cell.angle_gamma   90.00
#
_symmetry.space_group_name_H-M   'P 1'
#
loop_
_entity.id
_entity.type
_entity.pdbx_description
1 polymer ?
#
loop_
_entity_poly.entity_id
_entity_poly.type
_entity_poly.pdbx_seq_one_letter_code
_entity_poly.pdbx_strand_id
1 'polypeptide(L)'
;MSDKDSLHKIITEGYNPKGDSIIMGAAMLNGETLTGAHVKIPLKTMNRHGLIAGATGTGKTKTLQIIAEQLSQKGIPSLLMDIKGDLSGIAAASDGHPKIDERHEKIGLDYTAHNSPVEIMTISEQEGIRMRATVSEFGPVLLSRILDVTETQAGIISVVFKYCDDNKLPLLDLEDLKKVLQYATGTGKEEFQAEYGRISTSSTGAILRKIIELEQQGADQFFGERSLK
;
A
#
# COMPACT_ATOMS: atom_id res chain seq x y z
N MET A 1 4.66 -41.20 24.41
CA MET A 1 3.95 -40.02 23.86
C MET A 1 4.03 -40.17 22.35
N SER A 2 2.92 -40.14 21.62
CA SER A 2 3.00 -40.27 20.15
C SER A 2 3.67 -39.01 19.57
N ASP A 3 4.27 -39.11 18.38
CA ASP A 3 4.87 -37.95 17.70
C ASP A 3 3.83 -36.81 17.51
N LYS A 4 2.56 -37.18 17.32
CA LYS A 4 1.42 -36.25 17.25
C LYS A 4 1.22 -35.51 18.57
N ASP A 5 1.17 -36.22 19.70
CA ASP A 5 0.97 -35.61 21.03
C ASP A 5 2.14 -34.68 21.38
N SER A 6 3.36 -35.11 21.04
CA SER A 6 4.58 -34.33 21.27
C SER A 6 4.55 -33.02 20.47
N LEU A 7 4.27 -33.08 19.16
CA LEU A 7 4.19 -31.88 18.33
C LEU A 7 3.02 -30.98 18.72
N HIS A 8 1.86 -31.56 19.03
CA HIS A 8 0.70 -30.80 19.51
C HIS A 8 1.05 -29.98 20.75
N LYS A 9 1.73 -30.60 21.72
CA LYS A 9 2.21 -29.92 22.93
C LYS A 9 3.21 -28.81 22.60
N ILE A 10 4.20 -29.07 21.74
CA ILE A 10 5.21 -28.07 21.33
C ILE A 10 4.54 -26.85 20.71
N ILE A 11 3.56 -27.05 19.82
CA ILE A 11 2.87 -25.94 19.15
C ILE A 11 1.99 -25.18 20.14
N THR A 12 1.21 -25.89 20.95
CA THR A 12 0.30 -25.27 21.92
C THR A 12 1.05 -24.47 22.97
N GLU A 13 2.19 -24.96 23.46
CA GLU A 13 3.02 -24.25 24.44
C GLU A 13 3.85 -23.13 23.78
N GLY A 14 4.39 -23.37 22.59
CA GLY A 14 5.25 -22.42 21.87
C GLY A 14 4.51 -21.23 21.26
N TYR A 15 3.27 -21.43 20.79
CA TYR A 15 2.40 -20.41 20.22
C TYR A 15 1.33 -19.94 21.21
N ASN A 16 1.71 -19.77 22.49
CA ASN A 16 0.85 -19.25 23.56
C ASN A 16 1.25 -17.82 24.00
N PRO A 17 1.05 -16.80 23.15
CA PRO A 17 1.43 -15.44 23.49
C PRO A 17 0.56 -14.86 24.61
N LYS A 18 1.17 -14.02 25.46
CA LYS A 18 0.40 -13.19 26.41
C LYS A 18 -0.32 -12.08 25.65
N GLY A 19 -1.62 -11.92 25.91
CA GLY A 19 -2.47 -10.90 25.28
C GLY A 19 -3.09 -11.36 23.96
N ASP A 20 -3.60 -10.41 23.20
CA ASP A 20 -4.28 -10.69 21.94
C ASP A 20 -3.32 -11.19 20.84
N SER A 21 -3.85 -12.06 19.98
CA SER A 21 -3.17 -12.63 18.82
C SER A 21 -4.14 -12.88 17.68
N ILE A 22 -3.58 -13.06 16.47
CA ILE A 22 -4.29 -13.62 15.31
C ILE A 22 -3.88 -15.09 15.12
N ILE A 23 -4.78 -15.90 14.58
CA ILE A 23 -4.58 -17.31 14.28
C ILE A 23 -4.28 -17.45 12.78
N MET A 24 -3.16 -18.07 12.44
CA MET A 24 -2.74 -18.27 11.04
C MET A 24 -3.12 -19.64 10.47
N GLY A 25 -3.53 -20.58 11.33
CA GLY A 25 -3.89 -21.94 10.97
C GLY A 25 -3.50 -22.92 12.07
N ALA A 26 -3.43 -24.21 11.73
CA ALA A 26 -2.96 -25.27 12.62
C ALA A 26 -1.73 -25.99 12.06
N ALA A 27 -0.93 -26.56 12.94
CA ALA A 27 0.21 -27.37 12.56
C ALA A 27 -0.21 -28.65 11.81
N MET A 28 0.67 -29.14 10.95
CA MET A 28 0.48 -30.39 10.22
C MET A 28 1.63 -31.36 10.51
N LEU A 29 1.33 -32.65 10.60
CA LEU A 29 2.30 -33.74 10.71
C LEU A 29 1.97 -34.81 9.67
N ASN A 30 2.93 -35.18 8.82
CA ASN A 30 2.76 -36.22 7.80
C ASN A 30 1.53 -36.01 6.88
N GLY A 31 1.23 -34.75 6.56
CA GLY A 31 0.08 -34.39 5.71
C GLY A 31 -1.27 -34.29 6.45
N GLU A 32 -1.32 -34.66 7.73
CA GLU A 32 -2.52 -34.54 8.56
C GLU A 32 -2.49 -33.28 9.41
N THR A 33 -3.62 -32.57 9.47
CA THR A 33 -3.77 -31.39 10.34
C THR A 33 -3.94 -31.84 11.78
N LEU A 34 -3.17 -31.23 12.70
CA LEU A 34 -3.32 -31.44 14.13
C LEU A 34 -4.38 -30.46 14.66
N THR A 35 -5.61 -30.93 14.80
CA THR A 35 -6.75 -30.13 15.26
C THR A 35 -6.45 -29.44 16.60
N GLY A 36 -6.71 -28.14 16.68
CA GLY A 36 -6.47 -27.31 17.87
C GLY A 36 -5.00 -26.91 18.11
N ALA A 37 -4.03 -27.43 17.36
CA ALA A 37 -2.63 -27.00 17.44
C ALA A 37 -2.42 -25.69 16.66
N HIS A 38 -3.06 -24.61 17.12
CA HIS A 38 -3.08 -23.33 16.41
C HIS A 38 -1.74 -22.60 16.43
N VAL A 39 -1.35 -22.07 15.27
CA VAL A 39 -0.22 -21.17 15.11
C VAL A 39 -0.73 -19.75 15.27
N LYS A 40 -0.25 -19.03 16.30
CA LYS A 40 -0.71 -17.69 16.68
C LYS A 40 0.38 -16.64 16.49
N ILE A 41 0.02 -15.47 15.98
CA ILE A 41 0.90 -14.30 15.91
C ILE A 41 0.42 -13.26 16.94
N PRO A 42 1.26 -12.87 17.93
CA PRO A 42 0.90 -11.83 18.88
C PRO A 42 0.65 -10.48 18.19
N LEU A 43 -0.43 -9.77 18.55
CA LEU A 43 -0.73 -8.46 17.92
C LEU A 43 0.40 -7.44 18.11
N LYS A 44 1.10 -7.47 19.25
CA LYS A 44 2.24 -6.59 19.54
C LYS A 44 3.43 -6.75 18.58
N THR A 45 3.46 -7.81 17.77
CA THR A 45 4.51 -8.01 16.76
C THR A 45 4.08 -7.60 15.36
N MET A 46 2.81 -7.25 15.15
CA MET A 46 2.24 -6.88 13.84
C MET A 46 2.67 -5.49 13.36
N ASN A 47 3.34 -4.70 14.19
CA ASN A 47 4.00 -3.45 13.80
C ASN A 47 5.38 -3.67 13.15
N ARG A 48 5.78 -4.92 12.91
CA ARG A 48 7.01 -5.30 12.20
C ARG A 48 6.69 -5.66 10.76
N HIS A 49 7.66 -5.44 9.87
CA HIS A 49 7.53 -5.85 8.48
C HIS A 49 7.46 -7.38 8.36
N GLY A 50 6.59 -7.84 7.46
CA GLY A 50 6.44 -9.25 7.11
C GLY A 50 6.38 -9.43 5.59
N LEU A 51 6.64 -10.65 5.13
CA LEU A 51 6.60 -11.02 3.72
C LEU A 51 5.70 -12.26 3.55
N ILE A 52 4.66 -12.12 2.73
CA ILE A 52 3.82 -13.25 2.29
C ILE A 52 4.27 -13.62 0.87
N ALA A 53 4.98 -14.74 0.75
CA ALA A 53 5.51 -15.25 -0.51
C ALA A 53 4.90 -16.63 -0.85
N GLY A 54 4.84 -16.93 -2.15
CA GLY A 54 4.30 -18.18 -2.68
C GLY A 54 3.97 -18.09 -4.17
N ALA A 55 3.79 -19.23 -4.83
CA ALA A 55 3.42 -19.28 -6.24
C ALA A 55 1.99 -18.72 -6.49
N THR A 56 1.60 -18.54 -7.75
CA THR A 56 0.22 -18.16 -8.09
C THR A 56 -0.75 -19.24 -7.62
N GLY A 57 -1.89 -18.83 -7.04
CA GLY A 57 -2.89 -19.75 -6.53
C GLY A 57 -2.61 -20.37 -5.16
N THR A 58 -1.46 -20.07 -4.50
CA THR A 58 -1.12 -20.65 -3.18
C THR A 58 -1.75 -19.91 -2.00
N GLY A 59 -2.77 -19.09 -2.23
CA GLY A 59 -3.54 -18.44 -1.15
C GLY A 59 -2.95 -17.14 -0.58
N LYS A 60 -1.96 -16.49 -1.22
CA LYS A 60 -1.37 -15.22 -0.73
C LYS A 60 -2.43 -14.17 -0.38
N THR A 61 -3.37 -13.94 -1.31
CA THR A 61 -4.49 -13.00 -1.13
C THR A 61 -5.38 -13.42 0.03
N LYS A 62 -5.71 -14.72 0.14
CA LYS A 62 -6.53 -15.25 1.23
C LYS A 62 -5.86 -15.08 2.59
N THR A 63 -4.55 -15.31 2.68
CA THR A 63 -3.79 -15.02 3.90
C THR A 63 -3.88 -13.55 4.29
N LEU A 64 -3.78 -12.63 3.32
CA LEU A 64 -3.89 -11.20 3.60
C LEU A 64 -5.30 -10.81 4.06
N GLN A 65 -6.35 -11.38 3.44
CA GLN A 65 -7.74 -11.20 3.88
C GLN A 65 -7.94 -11.67 5.32
N ILE A 66 -7.47 -12.87 5.65
CA ILE A 66 -7.59 -13.44 7.00
C ILE A 66 -6.88 -12.57 8.04
N ILE A 67 -5.71 -12.02 7.72
CA ILE A 67 -5.01 -11.08 8.60
C ILE A 67 -5.85 -9.81 8.80
N ALA A 68 -6.34 -9.22 7.71
CA ALA A 68 -7.11 -7.98 7.76
C ALA A 68 -8.44 -8.14 8.53
N GLU A 69 -9.17 -9.22 8.29
CA GLU A 69 -10.41 -9.55 9.00
C GLU A 69 -10.15 -9.71 10.51
N GLN A 70 -9.12 -10.46 10.90
CA GLN A 70 -8.81 -10.65 12.31
C GLN A 70 -8.30 -9.37 13.00
N LEU A 71 -7.55 -8.52 12.29
CA LEU A 71 -7.16 -7.20 12.79
C LEU A 71 -8.40 -6.30 12.96
N SER A 72 -9.32 -6.32 11.99
CA SER A 72 -10.57 -5.56 12.03
C SER A 72 -11.44 -5.97 13.22
N GLN A 73 -11.60 -7.29 13.47
CA GLN A 73 -12.31 -7.82 14.65
C GLN A 73 -11.71 -7.37 15.98
N LYS A 74 -10.40 -7.06 15.99
CA LYS A 74 -9.67 -6.54 17.16
C LYS A 74 -9.65 -5.01 17.21
N GLY A 75 -10.38 -4.33 16.32
CA GLY A 75 -10.45 -2.87 16.24
C GLY A 75 -9.19 -2.22 15.69
N ILE A 76 -8.34 -2.97 14.99
CA ILE A 76 -7.09 -2.46 14.41
C ILE A 76 -7.32 -2.09 12.94
N PRO A 77 -7.21 -0.80 12.56
CA PRO A 77 -7.38 -0.38 11.18
C PRO A 77 -6.22 -0.91 10.31
N SER A 78 -6.54 -1.30 9.08
CA SER A 78 -5.59 -1.78 8.08
C SER A 78 -5.80 -1.06 6.76
N LEU A 79 -4.71 -0.54 6.18
CA LEU A 79 -4.72 -0.01 4.81
C LEU A 79 -4.17 -1.09 3.86
N LEU A 80 -4.97 -1.48 2.87
CA LEU A 80 -4.62 -2.53 1.91
C LEU A 80 -4.64 -1.96 0.49
N MET A 81 -3.61 -2.29 -0.29
CA MET A 81 -3.58 -2.00 -1.73
C MET A 81 -4.20 -3.17 -2.49
N ASP A 82 -5.40 -2.98 -3.03
CA ASP A 82 -6.12 -4.02 -3.76
C ASP A 82 -5.99 -3.86 -5.29
N ILE A 83 -4.83 -4.23 -5.82
CA ILE A 83 -4.52 -4.07 -7.25
C ILE A 83 -5.42 -4.96 -8.14
N LYS A 84 -5.90 -6.09 -7.61
CA LYS A 84 -6.67 -7.09 -8.38
C LYS A 84 -8.17 -7.07 -8.10
N GLY A 85 -8.61 -6.33 -7.06
CA GLY A 85 -10.00 -6.35 -6.58
C GLY A 85 -10.32 -7.57 -5.71
N ASP A 86 -9.34 -8.43 -5.42
CA ASP A 86 -9.57 -9.69 -4.72
C ASP A 86 -9.64 -9.51 -3.18
N LEU A 87 -9.18 -8.37 -2.63
CA LEU A 87 -9.17 -8.11 -1.18
C LEU A 87 -10.49 -7.47 -0.71
N SER A 88 -11.09 -6.60 -1.52
CA SER A 88 -12.33 -5.86 -1.23
C SER A 88 -13.51 -6.75 -0.85
N GLY A 89 -13.50 -8.02 -1.26
CA GLY A 89 -14.50 -9.02 -0.90
C GLY A 89 -14.72 -9.23 0.61
N ILE A 90 -13.76 -8.83 1.47
CA ILE A 90 -13.95 -8.88 2.94
C ILE A 90 -15.08 -7.97 3.45
N ALA A 91 -15.57 -7.04 2.61
CA ALA A 91 -16.69 -6.15 2.92
C ALA A 91 -18.05 -6.87 2.93
N ALA A 92 -18.13 -8.08 2.39
CA ALA A 92 -19.34 -8.88 2.33
C ALA A 92 -19.13 -10.22 3.05
N ALA A 93 -20.15 -10.67 3.79
CA ALA A 93 -20.14 -12.01 4.34
C ALA A 93 -20.20 -13.04 3.19
N SER A 94 -19.45 -14.14 3.32
CA SER A 94 -19.48 -15.22 2.34
C SER A 94 -20.81 -16.00 2.41
N ASP A 95 -21.30 -16.45 1.26
CA ASP A 95 -22.41 -17.42 1.16
C ASP A 95 -22.04 -18.84 1.66
N GLY A 96 -20.80 -19.02 2.14
CA GLY A 96 -20.27 -20.31 2.57
C GLY A 96 -19.69 -21.13 1.42
N HIS A 97 -18.84 -22.11 1.75
CA HIS A 97 -18.28 -23.04 0.78
C HIS A 97 -17.84 -24.33 1.50
N PRO A 98 -18.22 -25.55 1.04
CA PRO A 98 -17.94 -26.80 1.76
C PRO A 98 -16.46 -27.01 2.12
N LYS A 99 -15.53 -26.71 1.20
CA LYS A 99 -14.09 -26.76 1.46
C LYS A 99 -13.60 -25.84 2.59
N ILE A 100 -14.29 -24.73 2.84
CA ILE A 100 -13.98 -23.82 3.95
C ILE A 100 -14.44 -24.45 5.26
N ASP A 101 -15.64 -25.03 5.29
CA ASP A 101 -16.18 -25.72 6.46
C ASP A 101 -15.31 -26.92 6.84
N GLU A 102 -15.00 -27.81 5.88
CA GLU A 102 -14.10 -28.96 6.06
C GLU A 102 -12.72 -28.54 6.58
N ARG A 103 -12.21 -27.40 6.13
CA ARG A 103 -10.90 -26.88 6.56
C ARG A 103 -10.96 -26.37 7.99
N HIS A 104 -12.02 -25.66 8.36
CA HIS A 104 -12.23 -25.14 9.71
C HIS A 104 -12.44 -26.27 10.71
N GLU A 105 -13.17 -27.32 10.34
CA GLU A 105 -13.30 -28.55 11.13
C GLU A 105 -11.94 -29.21 11.38
N LYS A 106 -11.11 -29.40 10.33
CA LYS A 106 -9.76 -29.98 10.47
C LYS A 106 -8.85 -29.16 11.37
N ILE A 107 -8.92 -27.83 11.27
CA ILE A 107 -8.13 -26.91 12.10
C ILE A 107 -8.66 -26.88 13.54
N GLY A 108 -9.96 -27.13 13.74
CA GLY A 108 -10.65 -26.92 15.01
C GLY A 108 -10.80 -25.43 15.31
N LEU A 109 -11.26 -24.66 14.32
CA LEU A 109 -11.50 -23.22 14.45
C LEU A 109 -12.92 -22.93 13.97
N ASP A 110 -13.75 -22.39 14.84
CA ASP A 110 -15.11 -21.99 14.47
C ASP A 110 -15.03 -20.80 13.51
N TYR A 111 -15.72 -20.92 12.37
CA TYR A 111 -15.86 -19.83 11.40
C TYR A 111 -17.33 -19.50 11.24
N THR A 112 -17.65 -18.24 11.46
CA THR A 112 -18.96 -17.67 11.13
C THR A 112 -18.74 -16.64 10.05
N ALA A 113 -19.45 -16.75 8.94
CA ALA A 113 -19.37 -15.74 7.89
C ALA A 113 -19.80 -14.37 8.45
N HIS A 114 -18.95 -13.37 8.27
CA HIS A 114 -19.23 -11.99 8.65
C HIS A 114 -18.59 -11.06 7.62
N ASN A 115 -19.02 -9.80 7.63
CA ASN A 115 -18.34 -8.74 6.91
C ASN A 115 -17.33 -8.02 7.81
N SER A 116 -16.39 -7.31 7.19
CA SER A 116 -15.55 -6.30 7.86
C SER A 116 -16.01 -4.89 7.45
N PRO A 117 -15.93 -3.89 8.33
CA PRO A 117 -16.09 -2.49 7.93
C PRO A 117 -14.97 -2.12 6.95
N VAL A 118 -15.35 -1.75 5.72
CA VAL A 118 -14.41 -1.41 4.65
C VAL A 118 -14.84 -0.08 4.04
N GLU A 119 -13.87 0.82 3.88
CA GLU A 119 -14.02 2.04 3.09
C GLU A 119 -13.14 1.90 1.85
N ILE A 120 -13.79 1.84 0.69
CA ILE A 120 -13.07 1.72 -0.58
C ILE A 120 -12.58 3.11 -0.99
N MET A 121 -11.26 3.23 -1.11
CA MET A 121 -10.60 4.43 -1.60
C MET A 121 -10.00 4.16 -2.98
N THR A 122 -10.01 5.17 -3.83
CA THR A 122 -9.60 5.02 -5.23
C THR A 122 -8.80 6.23 -5.71
N ILE A 123 -7.64 5.96 -6.30
CA ILE A 123 -6.89 6.92 -7.15
C ILE A 123 -7.40 6.90 -8.60
N SER A 124 -8.33 5.97 -8.86
CA SER A 124 -9.07 5.65 -10.07
C SER A 124 -10.11 6.64 -10.58
N GLU A 125 -10.74 6.28 -11.71
CA GLU A 125 -12.14 6.61 -11.99
C GLU A 125 -13.14 5.61 -11.36
N GLN A 126 -12.64 4.51 -10.80
CA GLN A 126 -13.45 3.45 -10.18
C GLN A 126 -14.32 3.94 -9.01
N GLU A 127 -15.30 3.15 -8.59
CA GLU A 127 -16.13 3.49 -7.43
C GLU A 127 -15.32 3.54 -6.13
N GLY A 128 -15.66 4.48 -5.24
CA GLY A 128 -14.99 4.68 -3.95
C GLY A 128 -14.72 6.16 -3.66
N ILE A 129 -14.17 6.41 -2.47
CA ILE A 129 -13.72 7.75 -2.08
C ILE A 129 -12.51 8.12 -2.92
N ARG A 130 -12.66 9.21 -3.68
CA ARG A 130 -11.59 9.75 -4.51
C ARG A 130 -10.44 10.21 -3.65
N MET A 131 -9.29 9.56 -3.85
CA MET A 131 -8.03 9.96 -3.28
C MET A 131 -7.35 10.97 -4.20
N ARG A 132 -6.96 12.11 -3.63
CA ARG A 132 -6.13 13.10 -4.32
C ARG A 132 -5.00 13.54 -3.42
N ALA A 133 -3.94 14.03 -4.04
CA ALA A 133 -2.82 14.66 -3.36
C ALA A 133 -2.31 15.81 -4.20
N THR A 134 -1.73 16.84 -3.57
CA THR A 134 -1.10 17.91 -4.35
C THR A 134 0.33 17.52 -4.74
N VAL A 135 0.87 18.15 -5.79
CA VAL A 135 2.29 17.98 -6.16
C VAL A 135 3.21 18.40 -5.00
N SER A 136 2.85 19.46 -4.27
CA SER A 136 3.54 19.89 -3.06
C SER A 136 3.58 18.81 -1.97
N GLU A 137 2.50 18.03 -1.76
CA GLU A 137 2.45 16.96 -0.75
C GLU A 137 3.35 15.77 -1.09
N PHE A 138 3.51 15.46 -2.38
CA PHE A 138 4.46 14.43 -2.82
C PHE A 138 5.91 14.88 -2.62
N GLY A 139 6.17 16.16 -2.83
CA GLY A 139 7.50 16.73 -2.73
C GLY A 139 8.43 16.28 -3.86
N PRO A 140 9.64 16.86 -3.93
CA PRO A 140 10.55 16.65 -5.06
C PRO A 140 11.10 15.22 -5.10
N VAL A 141 11.28 14.57 -3.95
CA VAL A 141 11.89 13.24 -3.85
C VAL A 141 10.97 12.14 -4.37
N LEU A 142 9.72 12.08 -3.90
CA LEU A 142 8.77 11.05 -4.35
C LEU A 142 8.40 11.29 -5.82
N LEU A 143 8.19 12.54 -6.21
CA LEU A 143 7.88 12.86 -7.60
C LEU A 143 9.01 12.46 -8.55
N SER A 144 10.26 12.71 -8.19
CA SER A 144 11.41 12.28 -9.00
C SER A 144 11.47 10.76 -9.17
N ARG A 145 11.12 9.99 -8.13
CA ARG A 145 11.06 8.52 -8.21
C ARG A 145 9.92 8.04 -9.11
N ILE A 146 8.75 8.68 -9.05
CA ILE A 146 7.59 8.33 -9.88
C ILE A 146 7.86 8.62 -11.35
N LEU A 147 8.50 9.75 -11.64
CA LEU A 147 8.85 10.14 -13.00
C LEU A 147 10.07 9.36 -13.56
N ASP A 148 10.74 8.55 -12.73
CA ASP A 148 11.96 7.79 -13.06
C ASP A 148 13.01 8.67 -13.75
N VAL A 149 13.31 9.82 -13.12
CA VAL A 149 14.24 10.81 -13.67
C VAL A 149 15.68 10.54 -13.22
N THR A 150 16.65 11.07 -13.97
CA THR A 150 18.07 10.98 -13.59
C THR A 150 18.38 11.83 -12.34
N GLU A 151 19.50 11.57 -11.69
CA GLU A 151 19.94 12.36 -10.53
C GLU A 151 20.04 13.86 -10.82
N THR A 152 20.56 14.23 -12.00
CA THR A 152 20.60 15.64 -12.44
C THR A 152 19.20 16.23 -12.58
N GLN A 153 18.25 15.48 -13.13
CA GLN A 153 16.86 15.92 -13.28
C GLN A 153 16.15 16.02 -11.93
N ALA A 154 16.40 15.10 -11.00
CA ALA A 154 15.90 15.17 -9.63
C ALA A 154 16.42 16.42 -8.89
N GLY A 155 17.68 16.81 -9.15
CA GLY A 155 18.23 18.09 -8.68
C GLY A 155 17.46 19.31 -9.21
N ILE A 156 17.11 19.30 -10.51
CA ILE A 156 16.28 20.36 -11.11
C ILE A 156 14.88 20.41 -10.47
N ILE A 157 14.23 19.26 -10.28
CA ILE A 157 12.93 19.19 -9.60
C ILE A 157 13.04 19.77 -8.19
N SER A 158 14.10 19.44 -7.44
CA SER A 158 14.33 19.98 -6.09
C SER A 158 14.48 21.50 -6.09
N VAL A 159 15.21 22.06 -7.06
CA VAL A 159 15.34 23.52 -7.24
C VAL A 159 14.00 24.18 -7.56
N VAL A 160 13.20 23.55 -8.44
CA VAL A 160 11.85 24.05 -8.78
C VAL A 160 10.94 24.08 -7.56
N PHE A 161 10.95 23.03 -6.73
CA PHE A 161 10.18 23.03 -5.47
C PHE A 161 10.68 24.10 -4.50
N LYS A 162 11.99 24.26 -4.35
CA LYS A 162 12.57 25.30 -3.49
C LYS A 162 12.18 26.70 -3.94
N TYR A 163 12.21 26.97 -5.25
CA TYR A 163 11.73 28.22 -5.83
C TYR A 163 10.26 28.49 -5.48
N CYS A 164 9.42 27.47 -5.60
CA CYS A 164 8.00 27.57 -5.30
C CYS A 164 7.75 27.87 -3.82
N ASP A 165 8.50 27.22 -2.92
CA ASP A 165 8.42 27.46 -1.48
C ASP A 165 8.86 28.89 -1.12
N ASP A 166 9.97 29.36 -1.69
CA ASP A 166 10.50 30.71 -1.43
C ASP A 166 9.54 31.81 -1.92
N ASN A 167 8.84 31.56 -3.02
CA ASN A 167 7.90 32.51 -3.62
C ASN A 167 6.43 32.28 -3.22
N LYS A 168 6.16 31.32 -2.33
CA LYS A 168 4.79 30.96 -1.88
C LYS A 168 3.86 30.60 -3.05
N LEU A 169 4.38 29.85 -4.01
CA LEU A 169 3.65 29.34 -5.17
C LEU A 169 3.30 27.87 -4.91
N PRO A 170 2.12 27.54 -4.36
CA PRO A 170 1.74 26.16 -4.13
C PRO A 170 1.64 25.40 -5.46
N LEU A 171 2.23 24.20 -5.51
CA LEU A 171 2.12 23.29 -6.65
C LEU A 171 0.95 22.35 -6.39
N LEU A 172 -0.22 22.65 -6.95
CA LEU A 172 -1.42 21.87 -6.70
C LEU A 172 -1.47 20.64 -7.61
N ASP A 173 -1.23 20.84 -8.90
CA ASP A 173 -1.35 19.81 -9.93
C ASP A 173 -0.10 19.73 -10.84
N LEU A 174 -0.16 18.82 -11.82
CA LEU A 174 0.91 18.63 -12.79
C LEU A 174 1.05 19.81 -13.77
N GLU A 175 -0.02 20.59 -13.98
CA GLU A 175 -0.01 21.77 -14.85
C GLU A 175 0.80 22.91 -14.21
N ASP A 176 0.64 23.13 -12.91
CA ASP A 176 1.46 24.08 -12.15
C ASP A 176 2.95 23.73 -12.26
N LEU A 177 3.31 22.46 -12.05
CA LEU A 177 4.70 22.01 -12.17
C LEU A 177 5.26 22.23 -13.58
N LYS A 178 4.49 21.90 -14.63
CA LYS A 178 4.90 22.14 -16.02
C LYS A 178 5.15 23.63 -16.27
N LYS A 179 4.27 24.51 -15.78
CA LYS A 179 4.41 25.97 -15.92
C LYS A 179 5.67 26.48 -15.24
N VAL A 180 5.97 26.03 -14.02
CA VAL A 180 7.19 26.48 -13.33
C VAL A 180 8.45 25.96 -14.01
N LEU A 181 8.46 24.72 -14.51
CA LEU A 181 9.57 24.18 -15.31
C LEU A 181 9.80 25.00 -16.60
N GLN A 182 8.72 25.37 -17.29
CA GLN A 182 8.80 26.23 -18.47
C GLN A 182 9.30 27.63 -18.12
N TYR A 183 8.81 28.21 -17.02
CA TYR A 183 9.26 29.51 -16.52
C TYR A 183 10.76 29.51 -16.19
N ALA A 184 11.24 28.48 -15.51
CA ALA A 184 12.64 28.33 -15.08
C ALA A 184 13.65 28.30 -16.24
N THR A 185 13.20 27.96 -17.45
CA THR A 185 14.05 27.94 -18.66
C THR A 185 13.65 28.96 -19.73
N GLY A 186 12.54 29.67 -19.51
CA GLY A 186 12.04 30.76 -20.34
C GLY A 186 12.29 32.12 -19.71
N THR A 187 11.23 32.83 -19.37
CA THR A 187 11.29 34.20 -18.84
C THR A 187 11.97 34.31 -17.48
N GLY A 188 11.87 33.28 -16.64
CA GLY A 188 12.47 33.23 -15.30
C GLY A 188 13.92 32.75 -15.27
N LYS A 189 14.53 32.50 -16.44
CA LYS A 189 15.85 31.88 -16.53
C LYS A 189 16.94 32.66 -15.78
N GLU A 190 16.93 33.99 -15.87
CA GLU A 190 17.94 34.84 -15.22
C GLU A 190 17.82 34.79 -13.69
N GLU A 191 16.59 34.84 -13.17
CA GLU A 191 16.26 34.71 -11.75
C GLU A 191 16.69 33.34 -11.20
N PHE A 192 16.31 32.26 -11.87
CA PHE A 192 16.71 30.90 -11.48
C PHE A 192 18.23 30.73 -11.50
N GLN A 193 18.91 31.28 -12.51
CA GLN A 193 20.36 31.19 -12.62
C GLN A 193 21.07 31.96 -11.52
N ALA A 194 20.54 33.12 -11.09
CA ALA A 194 21.13 33.93 -10.04
C ALA A 194 21.02 33.27 -8.66
N GLU A 195 19.85 32.70 -8.33
CA GLU A 195 19.57 32.17 -6.99
C GLU A 195 19.94 30.69 -6.83
N TYR A 196 19.76 29.87 -7.87
CA TYR A 196 19.86 28.41 -7.78
C TYR A 196 20.83 27.79 -8.79
N GLY A 197 21.41 28.60 -9.66
CA GLY A 197 22.32 28.16 -10.72
C GLY A 197 21.61 27.72 -12.00
N ARG A 198 22.41 27.35 -13.00
CA ARG A 198 21.91 27.11 -14.36
C ARG A 198 21.10 25.82 -14.46
N ILE A 199 19.86 25.95 -14.90
CA ILE A 199 19.00 24.81 -15.27
C ILE A 199 19.14 24.51 -16.76
N SER A 200 19.30 23.23 -17.10
CA SER A 200 19.41 22.78 -18.49
C SER A 200 18.04 22.72 -19.18
N THR A 201 17.95 23.33 -20.36
CA THR A 201 16.76 23.24 -21.24
C THR A 201 16.49 21.81 -21.69
N SER A 202 17.54 21.02 -21.96
CA SER A 202 17.39 19.63 -22.38
C SER A 202 16.82 18.74 -21.28
N SER A 203 17.30 18.92 -20.03
CA SER A 203 16.81 18.19 -18.87
C SER A 203 15.38 18.59 -18.51
N THR A 204 15.06 19.89 -18.59
CA THR A 204 13.69 20.39 -18.39
C THR A 204 12.73 19.78 -19.42
N GLY A 205 13.11 19.76 -20.70
CA GLY A 205 12.31 19.12 -21.74
C GLY A 205 12.13 17.60 -21.53
N ALA A 206 13.11 16.92 -20.96
CA ALA A 206 12.98 15.51 -20.60
C ALA A 206 12.00 15.28 -19.43
N ILE A 207 12.06 16.11 -18.39
CA ILE A 207 11.12 16.08 -17.26
C ILE A 207 9.69 16.36 -17.76
N LEU A 208 9.50 17.37 -18.61
CA LEU A 208 8.19 17.69 -19.19
C LEU A 208 7.58 16.50 -19.95
N ARG A 209 8.37 15.77 -20.73
CA ARG A 209 7.88 14.56 -21.41
C ARG A 209 7.47 13.46 -20.42
N LYS A 210 8.19 13.30 -19.32
CA LYS A 210 7.81 12.36 -18.25
C LYS A 210 6.52 12.75 -17.55
N ILE A 211 6.29 14.05 -17.32
CA ILE A 211 5.02 14.53 -16.78
C ILE A 211 3.88 14.24 -17.75
N ILE A 212 4.06 14.51 -19.05
CA ILE A 212 3.04 14.21 -20.08
C ILE A 212 2.75 12.70 -20.16
N GLU A 213 3.78 11.85 -20.09
CA GLU A 213 3.62 10.39 -20.03
C GLU A 213 2.79 9.96 -18.82
N LEU A 214 2.99 10.60 -17.67
CA LEU A 214 2.23 10.35 -16.45
C LEU A 214 0.77 10.84 -16.55
N GLU A 215 0.53 12.00 -17.17
CA GLU A 215 -0.82 12.53 -17.47
C GLU A 215 -1.59 11.59 -18.41
N GLN A 216 -0.94 11.00 -19.41
CA GLN A 216 -1.56 10.01 -20.30
C GLN A 216 -2.02 8.75 -19.57
N GLN A 217 -1.48 8.47 -18.38
CA GLN A 217 -1.91 7.38 -17.51
C GLN A 217 -3.03 7.79 -16.54
N GLY A 218 -3.54 9.01 -16.63
CA GLY A 218 -4.65 9.54 -15.81
C GLY A 218 -4.21 10.14 -14.47
N ALA A 219 -2.93 10.46 -14.29
CA ALA A 219 -2.44 11.03 -13.03
C ALA A 219 -2.92 12.46 -12.76
N ASP A 220 -3.37 13.17 -13.79
CA ASP A 220 -4.03 14.48 -13.68
C ASP A 220 -5.31 14.42 -12.84
N GLN A 221 -5.96 13.25 -12.77
CA GLN A 221 -7.14 13.04 -11.92
C GLN A 221 -6.80 12.89 -10.43
N PHE A 222 -5.58 12.45 -10.15
CA PHE A 222 -5.05 12.20 -8.82
C PHE A 222 -4.38 13.45 -8.23
N PHE A 223 -3.61 14.19 -9.03
CA PHE A 223 -2.93 15.40 -8.56
C PHE A 223 -3.87 16.62 -8.55
N GLY A 224 -4.18 17.13 -7.36
CA GLY A 224 -5.00 18.33 -7.19
C GLY A 224 -5.78 18.37 -5.88
N GLU A 225 -6.70 19.34 -5.78
CA GLU A 225 -7.56 19.52 -4.59
C GLU A 225 -8.95 18.88 -4.74
N ARG A 226 -9.63 18.54 -3.64
CA ARG A 226 -9.13 18.52 -2.26
C ARG A 226 -8.25 17.30 -2.04
N SER A 227 -7.04 17.51 -1.50
CA SER A 227 -6.19 16.40 -1.10
C SER A 227 -6.76 15.68 0.12
N LEU A 228 -6.37 14.42 0.30
CA LEU A 228 -6.64 13.68 1.53
C LEU A 228 -5.84 14.28 2.68
N LYS A 229 -6.47 15.17 3.44
CA LYS A 229 -6.01 15.68 4.74
C LYS A 229 -7.13 15.63 5.76
#